data_AF-A0A9P0QGE7-F1
#
_entry.id   AF-A0A9P0QGE7-F1
#
_cell.length_a   1.000
_cell.length_b   1.000
_cell.length_c   1.000
_cell.angle_alpha   90.00
_cell.angle_beta   90.00
_cell.angle_gamma   90.00
#
_symmetry.space_group_name_H-M   'P 1'
#
loop_
_entity.id
_entity.type
_entity.pdbx_description
1 polymer ?
#
loop_
_entity_poly.entity_id
_entity_poly.type
_entity_poly.pdbx_seq_one_letter_code
_entity_poly.pdbx_strand_id
1 'polypeptide(L)'
;MVLLQIMTYAAVAWGYVSKTMKKRLQAQQNMALREAVDAPWYVPNRVLYDELRQVPVVIQMKERARKFFEKNERHRNVLIRDALDYDPEQ
;
A
#
# COMPACT_ATOMS: atom_id res chain seq x y z
N MET A 1 11.75 -4.45 8.12
CA MET A 1 11.27 -5.42 7.10
C MET A 1 9.87 -6.00 7.38
N VAL A 2 9.46 -6.22 8.63
CA VAL A 2 8.18 -6.86 8.99
C VAL A 2 6.94 -5.98 8.74
N LEU A 3 7.02 -4.66 8.92
CA LEU A 3 5.87 -3.77 8.70
C LEU A 3 5.31 -3.84 7.27
N LEU A 4 6.18 -3.90 6.25
CA LEU A 4 5.77 -4.01 4.84
C LEU A 4 4.97 -5.29 4.55
N GLN A 5 5.29 -6.39 5.25
CA GLN A 5 4.59 -7.66 5.07
C GLN A 5 3.19 -7.62 5.68
N ILE A 6 3.05 -7.09 6.90
CA ILE A 6 1.74 -6.89 7.54
C ILE A 6 0.87 -5.94 6.70
N MET A 7 1.47 -4.88 6.16
CA MET A 7 0.78 -3.93 5.27
C MET A 7 0.33 -4.57 3.95
N THR A 8 1.14 -5.46 3.39
CA THR A 8 0.81 -6.24 2.19
C THR A 8 -0.36 -7.19 2.44
N TYR A 9 -0.39 -7.84 3.60
CA TYR A 9 -1.48 -8.75 3.93
C TYR A 9 -2.81 -8.02 4.12
N ALA A 10 -2.79 -6.86 4.79
CA ALA A 10 -3.96 -6.01 4.93
C ALA A 10 -4.35 -5.27 3.62
N ALA A 11 -3.63 -5.50 2.49
CA ALA A 11 -3.80 -4.82 1.19
C ALA A 11 -5.28 -4.62 0.78
N VAL A 12 -6.09 -5.66 0.99
CA VAL A 12 -7.50 -5.73 0.61
C VAL A 12 -8.38 -4.80 1.45
N ALA A 13 -8.04 -4.55 2.72
CA ALA A 13 -8.81 -3.68 3.62
C ALA A 13 -8.50 -2.19 3.46
N TRP A 14 -7.42 -1.80 2.76
CA TRP A 14 -7.01 -0.39 2.66
C TRP A 14 -7.87 0.49 1.77
N GLY A 15 -8.78 -0.10 0.97
CA GLY A 15 -9.81 0.66 0.25
C GLY A 15 -10.61 1.56 1.20
N TYR A 16 -10.88 1.06 2.41
CA TYR A 16 -11.67 1.69 3.46
C TYR A 16 -10.87 2.61 4.41
N VAL A 17 -9.55 2.69 4.24
CA VAL A 17 -8.70 3.32 5.25
C VAL A 17 -8.68 4.84 5.11
N SER A 18 -8.86 5.51 6.26
CA SER A 18 -8.93 6.97 6.36
C SER A 18 -7.64 7.66 5.87
N LYS A 19 -7.78 8.90 5.39
CA LYS A 19 -6.66 9.75 4.93
C LYS A 19 -5.57 9.89 6.01
N THR A 20 -5.96 9.93 7.28
CA THR A 20 -5.04 10.05 8.43
C THR A 20 -4.17 8.80 8.59
N MET A 21 -4.76 7.62 8.50
CA MET A 21 -4.02 6.37 8.60
C MET A 21 -3.05 6.20 7.41
N LYS A 22 -3.45 6.59 6.19
CA LYS A 22 -2.55 6.61 5.01
C LYS A 22 -1.29 7.45 5.25
N LYS A 23 -1.44 8.63 5.86
CA LYS A 23 -0.29 9.49 6.25
C LYS A 23 0.60 8.82 7.30
N ARG A 24 0.03 8.18 8.32
CA ARG A 24 0.79 7.47 9.36
C ARG A 24 1.61 6.33 8.77
N LEU A 25 1.03 5.56 7.84
CA LEU A 25 1.74 4.47 7.16
C LEU A 25 2.89 4.97 6.30
N GLN A 26 2.70 6.06 5.56
CA GLN A 26 3.76 6.66 4.79
C GLN A 26 4.89 7.17 5.70
N ALA A 27 4.58 7.75 6.86
CA ALA A 27 5.59 8.16 7.84
C ALA A 27 6.39 6.96 8.39
N GLN A 28 5.71 5.85 8.71
CA GLN A 28 6.36 4.62 9.16
C GLN A 28 7.29 4.04 8.09
N GLN A 29 6.84 4.01 6.83
CA GLN A 29 7.69 3.60 5.70
C GLN A 29 8.92 4.51 5.58
N ASN A 30 8.75 5.83 5.66
CA ASN A 30 9.85 6.78 5.52
C ASN A 30 10.89 6.64 6.63
N MET A 31 10.44 6.36 7.86
CA MET A 31 11.33 6.11 8.99
C MET A 31 12.13 4.83 8.79
N ALA A 32 11.46 3.74 8.40
CA ALA A 32 12.14 2.46 8.14
C ALA A 32 13.11 2.54 6.97
N LEU A 33 12.80 3.30 5.91
CA LEU A 33 13.72 3.54 4.80
C LEU A 33 14.95 4.31 5.29
N ARG A 34 14.77 5.40 6.07
CA ARG A 34 15.91 6.14 6.63
C ARG A 34 16.80 5.26 7.49
N GLU A 35 16.20 4.45 8.36
CA GLU A 35 16.93 3.50 9.22
C GLU A 35 17.74 2.48 8.40
N ALA A 36 17.20 2.01 7.27
CA ALA A 36 17.86 1.02 6.43
C ALA A 36 19.10 1.55 5.67
N VAL A 37 19.13 2.84 5.32
CA VAL A 37 20.27 3.51 4.65
C VAL A 37 21.09 4.39 5.60
N ASP A 38 20.80 4.35 6.89
CA ASP A 38 21.40 5.24 7.92
C ASP A 38 21.39 6.72 7.49
N ALA A 39 20.28 7.14 6.87
CA ALA A 39 20.19 8.44 6.23
C ALA A 39 19.86 9.56 7.22
N PRO A 40 20.57 10.71 7.17
CA PRO A 40 20.30 11.82 8.06
C PRO A 40 18.93 12.46 7.81
N TRP A 41 18.38 13.10 8.86
CA TRP A 41 17.02 13.67 8.86
C TRP A 41 16.79 14.74 7.78
N TYR A 42 17.85 15.46 7.39
CA TYR A 42 17.79 16.53 6.39
C TYR A 42 17.71 16.02 4.95
N VAL A 43 17.89 14.72 4.71
CA VAL A 43 17.75 14.14 3.37
C VAL A 43 16.27 14.13 2.98
N PRO A 44 15.92 14.72 1.81
CA PRO A 44 14.54 14.71 1.34
C PRO A 44 14.07 13.28 1.03
N ASN A 45 12.83 12.96 1.39
CA ASN A 45 12.25 11.63 1.10
C ASN A 45 12.31 11.28 -0.39
N ARG A 46 12.23 12.28 -1.29
CA ARG A 46 12.32 12.07 -2.75
C ARG A 46 13.67 11.48 -3.17
N VAL A 47 14.77 11.98 -2.62
CA VAL A 47 16.12 11.48 -2.91
C VAL A 47 16.23 10.02 -2.45
N LEU A 48 15.74 9.72 -1.24
CA LEU A 48 15.70 8.35 -0.72
C LEU A 48 14.91 7.41 -1.64
N TYR A 49 13.74 7.83 -2.12
CA TYR A 49 12.93 7.02 -3.03
C TYR A 49 13.63 6.77 -4.37
N ASP A 50 14.29 7.78 -4.94
CA ASP A 50 15.00 7.67 -6.21
C ASP A 50 16.24 6.75 -6.07
N GLU A 51 17.03 6.92 -5.00
CA GLU A 51 18.22 6.09 -4.72
C GLU A 51 17.86 4.63 -4.44
N LEU A 52 16.86 4.40 -3.58
CA LEU A 52 16.41 3.05 -3.24
C LEU A 52 15.55 2.41 -4.34
N ARG A 53 15.21 3.16 -5.40
CA ARG A 53 14.20 2.80 -6.43
C ARG A 53 12.89 2.32 -5.80
N GLN A 54 12.53 2.89 -4.65
CA GLN A 54 11.34 2.52 -3.88
C GLN A 54 10.22 3.51 -4.15
N VAL A 55 9.02 2.98 -4.36
CA VAL A 55 7.82 3.79 -4.57
C VAL A 55 7.10 4.01 -3.23
N PRO A 56 6.50 5.20 -2.98
CA PRO A 56 5.68 5.43 -1.80
C PRO A 56 4.59 4.35 -1.62
N VAL A 57 4.35 3.95 -0.38
CA VAL A 57 3.45 2.83 -0.07
C VAL A 57 2.03 3.06 -0.58
N VAL A 58 1.56 4.31 -0.60
CA VAL A 58 0.23 4.66 -1.12
C VAL A 58 0.10 4.32 -2.61
N ILE A 59 1.14 4.56 -3.41
CA ILE A 59 1.15 4.23 -4.83
C ILE A 59 1.26 2.72 -5.03
N GLN A 60 2.12 2.04 -4.25
CA GLN A 60 2.21 0.58 -4.29
C GLN A 60 0.87 -0.08 -3.91
N MET A 61 0.17 0.47 -2.92
CA MET A 61 -1.17 0.01 -2.51
C MET A 61 -2.19 0.20 -3.63
N LYS A 62 -2.21 1.37 -4.28
CA LYS A 62 -3.12 1.63 -5.40
C LYS A 62 -2.88 0.65 -6.56
N GLU A 63 -1.62 0.42 -6.89
CA GLU A 63 -1.24 -0.50 -7.96
C GLU A 63 -1.62 -1.95 -7.65
N ARG A 64 -1.41 -2.38 -6.39
CA ARG A 64 -1.81 -3.72 -5.94
C ARG A 64 -3.32 -3.88 -5.87
N ALA A 65 -4.03 -2.87 -5.37
CA ALA A 65 -5.48 -2.86 -5.36
C ALA A 65 -6.03 -3.00 -6.79
N ARG A 66 -5.51 -2.20 -7.73
CA ARG A 66 -5.86 -2.32 -9.16
C ARG A 66 -5.63 -3.73 -9.70
N LYS A 67 -4.43 -4.29 -9.51
CA LYS A 67 -4.12 -5.66 -9.96
C LYS A 67 -5.01 -6.72 -9.30
N PHE A 68 -5.38 -6.53 -8.04
CA PHE A 68 -6.29 -7.41 -7.32
C PHE A 68 -7.70 -7.35 -7.92
N PHE A 69 -8.24 -6.15 -8.11
CA PHE A 69 -9.55 -5.96 -8.74
C PHE A 69 -9.57 -6.49 -10.18
N GLU A 70 -8.59 -6.13 -11.02
CA GLU A 70 -8.47 -6.63 -12.39
C GLU A 70 -8.36 -8.17 -12.46
N LYS A 71 -7.63 -8.79 -11.53
CA LYS A 71 -7.51 -10.25 -11.44
C LYS A 71 -8.83 -10.91 -11.04
N ASN A 72 -9.57 -10.30 -10.12
CA ASN A 72 -10.82 -10.83 -9.61
C ASN A 72 -11.99 -10.63 -10.59
N GLU A 73 -12.02 -9.54 -11.35
CA GLU A 73 -12.97 -9.34 -12.45
C GLU A 73 -12.82 -10.40 -13.55
N ARG A 74 -11.59 -10.84 -13.80
CA ARG A 74 -11.29 -11.91 -14.77
C ARG A 74 -11.42 -13.31 -14.20
N HIS A 75 -11.85 -13.45 -12.94
CA HIS A 75 -11.90 -14.75 -12.29
C HIS A 75 -13.13 -15.54 -12.74
N ARG A 76 -12.92 -16.80 -13.15
CA ARG A 76 -13.99 -17.72 -13.59
C ARG A 76 -15.08 -18.00 -12.52
N ASN A 77 -14.81 -17.69 -11.26
CA ASN A 77 -15.71 -18.00 -10.14
C ASN A 77 -16.66 -16.83 -9.89
N VAL A 78 -17.95 -17.06 -10.11
CA VAL A 78 -19.02 -16.05 -10.03
C VAL A 78 -19.14 -15.46 -8.62
N LEU A 79 -18.87 -16.25 -7.58
CA LEU A 79 -18.94 -15.79 -6.17
C LEU A 79 -17.88 -14.72 -5.83
N ILE A 80 -16.70 -14.79 -6.46
CA ILE A 80 -15.64 -13.80 -6.26
C ILE A 80 -15.97 -12.50 -7.00
N ARG A 81 -16.71 -12.62 -8.12
CA ARG A 81 -17.19 -11.48 -8.90
C ARG A 81 -18.32 -10.74 -8.17
N ASP A 82 -19.26 -11.45 -7.56
CA ASP A 82 -20.33 -10.86 -6.73
C ASP A 82 -19.76 -10.21 -5.46
N ALA A 83 -18.73 -10.79 -4.85
CA ALA A 83 -18.09 -10.22 -3.67
C ALA A 83 -17.37 -8.88 -3.92
N LEU A 84 -17.08 -8.52 -5.19
CA LEU A 84 -16.57 -7.20 -5.56
C LEU A 84 -17.66 -6.12 -5.57
N ASP A 85 -18.92 -6.51 -5.79
CA ASP A 85 -20.09 -5.63 -5.80
C ASP A 85 -20.62 -5.38 -4.37
N TYR A 86 -19.79 -5.67 -3.36
CA TYR A 86 -20.12 -5.39 -1.96
C TYR A 86 -20.06 -3.88 -1.71
N ASP A 87 -21.25 -3.28 -1.68
CA ASP A 87 -21.48 -1.92 -1.21
C ASP A 87 -21.17 -1.86 0.30
N PRO A 88 -20.17 -1.08 0.74
CA PRO A 88 -19.84 -0.92 2.16
C PRO A 88 -20.92 -0.24 3.01
N GLU A 89 -22.06 0.15 2.42
CA GLU A 89 -23.22 0.68 3.14
C GLU A 89 -24.36 -0.35 3.35
N GLN A 90 -24.10 -1.65 3.17
CA GLN A 90 -24.92 -2.74 3.74
C GLN A 90 -24.39 -3.27 5.08
#